data_AF-A0A1I8PV23-F1
#
_entry.id   AF-A0A1I8PV23-F1
#
_cell.length_a   1.000
_cell.length_b   1.000
_cell.length_c   1.000
_cell.angle_alpha   90.00
_cell.angle_beta   90.00
_cell.angle_gamma   90.00
#
_symmetry.space_group_name_H-M   'P 1'
#
loop_
_entity.id
_entity.type
_entity.pdbx_description
1 polymer ?
#
loop_
_entity_poly.entity_id
_entity_poly.type
_entity_poly.pdbx_seq_one_letter_code
_entity_poly.pdbx_strand_id
1 'polypeptide(L)'
;MLDVAALAAFTIYNEMMPIKRSDRRRSFLLLLSKQLATPNIEERALNNHITSYPRIRNAMEAFDVKVLPRPMESNVPSFAARSSRPSCRLCRSEYGRQRKTRAYCFGCGNAVCGEHSTLLHRCNTCAQGRGQEVHAQQQ
;
A
#
# COMPACT_ATOMS: atom_id res chain seq x y z
N MET A 1 -5.64 -19.34 -22.37
CA MET A 1 -5.66 -18.51 -23.61
C MET A 1 -4.38 -17.72 -23.84
N LEU A 2 -3.74 -17.15 -22.80
CA LEU A 2 -2.50 -16.38 -22.96
C LEU A 2 -1.34 -17.15 -23.61
N ASP A 3 -1.15 -18.43 -23.26
CA ASP A 3 -0.06 -19.24 -23.83
C ASP A 3 -0.20 -19.47 -25.34
N VAL A 4 -1.44 -19.71 -25.80
CA VAL A 4 -1.75 -19.92 -27.21
C VAL A 4 -1.53 -18.62 -27.99
N ALA A 5 -1.98 -17.49 -27.45
CA ALA A 5 -1.78 -16.18 -28.07
C ALA A 5 -0.29 -15.79 -28.14
N ALA A 6 0.47 -16.02 -27.07
CA ALA A 6 1.90 -15.74 -27.05
C ALA A 6 2.68 -16.63 -28.04
N LEU A 7 2.28 -17.90 -28.18
CA LEU A 7 2.87 -18.80 -29.18
C LEU A 7 2.52 -18.35 -30.61
N ALA A 8 1.27 -18.01 -30.88
CA ALA A 8 0.84 -17.53 -32.19
C ALA A 8 1.57 -16.23 -32.60
N ALA A 9 1.66 -15.26 -31.69
CA ALA A 9 2.39 -14.02 -31.91
C ALA A 9 3.90 -14.27 -32.15
N PHE A 10 4.50 -15.22 -31.42
CA PHE A 10 5.88 -15.62 -31.64
C PHE A 10 6.09 -16.24 -33.03
N THR A 11 5.19 -17.12 -33.49
CA THR A 11 5.27 -17.73 -34.82
C THR A 11 5.28 -16.67 -35.92
N ILE A 12 4.36 -15.70 -35.86
CA ILE A 12 4.28 -14.58 -36.81
C ILE A 12 5.58 -13.76 -36.79
N TYR A 13 6.05 -13.36 -35.60
CA TYR A 13 7.30 -12.62 -35.43
C TYR A 13 8.52 -13.39 -35.99
N ASN A 14 8.54 -14.70 -35.79
CA ASN A 14 9.63 -15.58 -36.20
C ASN A 14 9.72 -15.75 -37.72
N GLU A 15 8.58 -15.77 -38.41
CA GLU A 15 8.48 -15.79 -39.88
C GLU A 15 8.97 -14.48 -40.51
N MET A 16 8.66 -13.33 -39.89
CA MET A 16 9.09 -12.03 -40.40
C MET A 16 10.60 -11.76 -40.26
N MET A 17 11.26 -12.36 -39.27
CA MET A 17 12.71 -12.20 -39.06
C MET A 17 13.38 -13.53 -38.66
N PRO A 18 13.69 -14.42 -39.63
CA PRO A 18 14.22 -15.75 -39.37
C PRO A 18 15.70 -15.72 -38.92
N ILE A 19 15.95 -15.43 -37.64
CA ILE A 19 17.28 -15.47 -37.04
C ILE A 19 17.52 -16.83 -36.39
N LYS A 20 18.58 -17.57 -36.74
CA LYS A 20 18.86 -18.89 -36.13
C LYS A 20 19.50 -18.74 -34.74
N ARG A 21 18.69 -18.78 -33.67
CA ARG A 21 19.15 -18.86 -32.27
C ARG A 21 18.24 -19.75 -31.42
N SER A 22 18.79 -20.35 -30.37
CA SER A 22 18.05 -21.24 -29.46
C SER A 22 17.22 -20.48 -28.41
N ASP A 23 17.53 -19.21 -28.13
CA ASP A 23 16.91 -18.40 -27.09
C ASP A 23 15.76 -17.51 -27.59
N ARG A 24 15.34 -17.64 -28.87
CA ARG A 24 14.39 -16.73 -29.54
C ARG A 24 13.09 -16.54 -28.80
N ARG A 25 12.46 -17.63 -28.36
CA ARG A 25 11.17 -17.55 -27.66
C ARG A 25 11.30 -16.76 -26.36
N ARG A 26 12.40 -16.95 -25.62
CA ARG A 26 12.67 -16.21 -24.38
C ARG A 26 12.88 -14.72 -24.68
N SER A 27 13.72 -14.41 -25.67
CA SER A 27 14.02 -13.03 -26.06
C SER A 27 12.78 -12.29 -26.60
N PHE A 28 11.93 -12.99 -27.38
CA PHE A 28 10.63 -12.47 -27.80
C PHE A 28 9.71 -12.16 -26.61
N LEU A 29 9.58 -13.08 -25.65
CA LEU A 29 8.73 -12.86 -24.48
C LEU A 29 9.24 -11.72 -23.60
N LEU A 30 10.56 -11.56 -23.47
CA LEU A 30 11.14 -10.40 -22.78
C LEU A 30 10.79 -9.09 -23.50
N LEU A 31 10.95 -9.04 -24.82
CA LEU A 31 10.58 -7.87 -25.62
C LEU A 31 9.08 -7.57 -25.52
N LEU A 32 8.22 -8.58 -25.68
CA LEU A 32 6.77 -8.45 -25.58
C LEU A 32 6.36 -7.94 -24.19
N SER A 33 6.94 -8.51 -23.12
CA SER A 33 6.65 -8.08 -21.75
C SER A 33 7.02 -6.62 -21.52
N LYS A 34 8.16 -6.17 -22.06
CA LYS A 34 8.57 -4.77 -22.00
C LYS A 34 7.57 -3.88 -22.73
N GLN A 35 7.23 -4.18 -23.99
CA GLN A 35 6.31 -3.37 -24.79
C GLN A 35 4.91 -3.24 -24.16
N LEU A 36 4.41 -4.32 -23.53
CA LEU A 36 3.11 -4.29 -22.86
C LEU A 36 3.14 -3.52 -21.53
N ALA A 37 4.25 -3.61 -20.78
CA ALA A 37 4.36 -3.00 -19.46
C ALA A 37 4.74 -1.52 -19.53
N THR A 38 5.63 -1.12 -20.45
CA THR A 38 6.16 0.25 -20.57
C THR A 38 5.12 1.36 -20.45
N PRO A 39 3.98 1.38 -21.18
CA PRO A 39 3.03 2.50 -21.09
C PRO A 39 2.44 2.66 -19.68
N ASN A 40 2.19 1.55 -18.99
CA ASN A 40 1.69 1.56 -17.61
C ASN A 40 2.78 2.00 -16.62
N ILE A 41 4.04 1.65 -16.89
CA ILE A 41 5.19 2.06 -16.06
C ILE A 41 5.43 3.57 -16.23
N GLU A 42 5.36 4.09 -17.45
CA GLU A 42 5.48 5.51 -17.77
C GLU A 42 4.39 6.34 -17.09
N GLU A 43 3.12 5.90 -17.14
CA GLU A 43 2.04 6.57 -16.41
C GLU A 43 2.30 6.61 -14.90
N ARG A 44 2.75 5.48 -14.32
CA ARG A 44 3.10 5.40 -12.90
C ARG A 44 4.30 6.25 -12.53
N ALA A 45 5.24 6.48 -13.46
CA ALA A 45 6.39 7.33 -13.24
C ALA A 45 6.01 8.81 -13.03
N LEU A 46 4.83 9.23 -13.50
CA LEU A 46 4.28 10.57 -13.25
C LEU A 46 3.78 10.74 -11.80
N ASN A 47 3.57 9.63 -11.06
CA ASN A 47 3.06 9.69 -9.70
C ASN A 47 4.20 9.82 -8.68
N ASN A 48 4.33 11.02 -8.13
CA ASN A 48 5.35 11.38 -7.15
C ASN A 48 5.31 10.53 -5.87
N HIS A 49 4.14 10.08 -5.42
CA HIS A 49 4.04 9.21 -4.25
C HIS A 49 4.66 7.84 -4.53
N ILE A 50 4.52 7.32 -5.75
CA ILE A 50 5.08 6.04 -6.18
C ILE A 50 6.58 6.14 -6.41
N THR A 51 7.04 7.20 -7.09
CA THR A 51 8.46 7.41 -7.40
C THR A 51 9.28 7.91 -6.22
N SER A 52 8.65 8.23 -5.09
CA SER A 52 9.34 8.53 -3.83
C SER A 52 10.16 7.33 -3.30
N TYR A 53 9.74 6.10 -3.61
CA TYR A 53 10.38 4.88 -3.15
C TYR A 53 11.57 4.48 -4.05
N PRO A 54 12.81 4.44 -3.55
CA PRO A 54 13.99 4.14 -4.37
C PRO A 54 13.92 2.78 -5.08
N ARG A 55 13.38 1.76 -4.41
CA ARG A 55 13.20 0.42 -4.99
C ARG A 55 12.29 0.43 -6.22
N ILE A 56 11.27 1.29 -6.21
CA ILE A 56 10.33 1.40 -7.33
C ILE A 56 11.01 2.15 -8.49
N ARG A 57 11.75 3.23 -8.22
CA ARG A 57 12.52 3.95 -9.24
C ARG A 57 13.51 3.03 -9.96
N ASN A 58 14.31 2.28 -9.20
CA ASN A 58 15.29 1.35 -9.78
C ASN A 58 14.59 0.29 -10.67
N ALA A 59 13.40 -0.17 -10.27
CA ALA A 59 12.61 -1.11 -11.07
C ALA A 59 12.07 -0.46 -12.35
N MET A 60 11.63 0.81 -12.31
CA MET A 60 11.20 1.56 -13.49
C MET A 60 12.36 1.80 -14.46
N GLU A 61 13.54 2.14 -13.95
CA GLU A 61 14.76 2.32 -14.73
C GLU A 61 15.21 1.04 -15.44
N ALA A 62 14.99 -0.14 -14.84
CA ALA A 62 15.24 -1.44 -15.49
C ALA A 62 14.39 -1.69 -16.74
N PHE A 63 13.29 -0.93 -16.91
CA PHE A 63 12.46 -0.92 -18.12
C PHE A 63 12.79 0.24 -19.07
N ASP A 64 13.91 0.94 -18.84
CA ASP A 64 14.34 2.16 -19.54
C ASP A 64 13.37 3.36 -19.38
N VAL A 65 12.52 3.35 -18.35
CA VAL A 65 11.63 4.47 -18.03
C VAL A 65 12.37 5.47 -17.15
N LYS A 66 12.62 6.67 -17.69
CA LYS A 66 13.31 7.75 -16.96
C LYS A 66 12.39 8.36 -15.91
N VAL A 67 12.74 8.17 -14.64
CA VAL A 67 12.11 8.87 -13.52
C VAL A 67 12.91 10.14 -13.23
N LEU A 68 12.29 11.31 -13.34
CA LEU A 68 12.98 12.57 -13.04
C LEU A 68 13.33 12.61 -11.54
N PRO A 69 14.62 12.84 -11.18
CA PRO A 69 15.01 13.00 -9.80
C PRO A 69 14.40 14.30 -9.25
N ARG A 70 13.74 14.19 -8.09
CA ARG A 70 13.31 15.36 -7.34
C ARG A 70 14.55 16.03 -6.72
N PRO A 71 14.64 17.37 -6.68
CA PRO A 71 15.47 18.03 -5.67
C PRO A 71 15.06 17.50 -4.30
N MET A 72 16.02 17.06 -3.49
CA MET A 72 15.78 16.68 -2.10
C MET A 72 15.25 17.90 -1.34
N GLU A 73 13.95 18.14 -1.35
CA GLU A 73 13.33 18.87 -0.26
C GLU A 73 13.34 17.93 0.94
N SER A 74 14.21 18.24 1.89
CA SER A 74 14.49 17.56 3.16
C SER A 74 13.30 17.45 4.11
N ASN A 75 12.08 17.69 3.64
CA ASN A 75 10.83 17.68 4.41
C ASN A 75 9.82 16.68 3.86
N VAL A 76 10.26 15.47 3.48
CA VAL A 76 9.29 14.38 3.30
C VAL A 76 8.97 13.85 4.71
N PRO A 77 7.73 13.98 5.21
CA PRO A 77 7.38 13.36 6.48
C PRO A 77 7.60 11.86 6.30
N SER A 78 8.35 11.25 7.21
CA SER A 78 8.54 9.80 7.26
C SER A 78 7.16 9.13 7.26
N PHE A 79 6.71 8.63 6.10
CA PHE A 79 5.52 7.81 5.97
C PHE A 79 5.82 6.41 6.51
N ALA A 80 6.03 6.32 7.82
CA ALA A 80 5.42 5.23 8.54
C ALA A 80 3.92 5.51 8.48
N ALA A 81 3.22 4.90 7.53
CA ALA A 81 1.76 4.82 7.57
C ALA A 81 1.34 3.94 8.77
N ARG A 82 1.70 4.34 9.99
CA ARG A 82 0.94 3.95 11.17
C ARG A 82 -0.38 4.64 10.97
N SER A 83 -1.38 3.87 10.54
CA SER A 83 -2.77 4.30 10.56
C SER A 83 -2.99 5.12 11.84
N SER A 84 -3.23 6.43 11.70
CA SER A 84 -3.51 7.34 12.83
C SER A 84 -4.82 6.97 13.53
N ARG A 85 -5.49 5.91 13.07
CA ARG A 85 -6.63 5.33 13.74
C ARG A 85 -6.20 4.95 15.16
N PRO A 86 -6.81 5.56 16.18
CA PRO A 86 -6.55 5.18 17.55
C PRO A 86 -6.99 3.72 17.75
N SER A 87 -6.38 3.09 18.75
CA SER A 87 -6.74 1.76 19.19
C SER A 87 -7.78 1.84 20.31
N CYS A 88 -8.72 0.90 20.35
CA CYS A 88 -9.64 0.79 21.48
C CYS A 88 -8.86 0.58 22.79
N ARG A 89 -9.12 1.42 23.79
CA ARG A 89 -8.45 1.36 25.09
C ARG A 89 -8.80 0.07 25.87
N LEU A 90 -10.05 -0.39 25.77
CA LEU A 90 -10.58 -1.53 26.54
C LEU A 90 -10.19 -2.90 25.95
N CYS A 91 -9.86 -2.96 24.65
CA CYS A 91 -9.45 -4.22 24.02
C CYS A 91 -8.16 -4.82 24.61
N ARG A 92 -7.21 -3.98 25.05
CA ARG A 92 -5.94 -4.47 25.58
C ARG A 92 -6.11 -5.23 26.88
N SER A 93 -6.99 -4.75 27.78
CA SER A 93 -7.26 -5.38 29.07
C SER A 93 -8.05 -6.68 28.93
N GLU A 94 -8.98 -6.76 27.98
CA GLU A 94 -9.85 -7.93 27.84
C GLU A 94 -9.27 -9.04 26.96
N TYR A 95 -8.53 -8.67 25.90
CA TYR A 95 -8.14 -9.63 24.85
C TYR A 95 -6.63 -9.68 24.59
N GLY A 96 -5.81 -8.90 25.30
CA GLY A 96 -4.36 -8.79 25.06
C GLY A 96 -3.97 -8.19 23.71
N ARG A 97 -4.95 -7.82 22.87
CA ARG A 97 -4.79 -7.24 21.53
C ARG A 97 -5.62 -5.98 21.40
N GLN A 98 -5.15 -5.03 20.59
CA GLN A 98 -5.82 -3.76 20.40
C GLN A 98 -6.49 -3.67 19.03
N ARG A 99 -7.81 -3.51 19.00
CA ARG A 99 -8.55 -3.26 17.75
C ARG A 99 -8.48 -1.79 17.37
N LYS A 100 -8.31 -1.49 16.08
CA LYS A 100 -8.36 -0.13 15.55
C LYS A 100 -9.81 0.36 15.47
N THR A 101 -10.05 1.61 15.84
CA THR A 101 -11.39 2.22 15.83
C THR A 101 -11.35 3.67 15.36
N ARG A 102 -12.49 4.17 14.91
CA ARG A 102 -12.74 5.59 14.61
C ARG A 102 -13.71 6.25 15.60
N ALA A 103 -14.31 5.45 16.49
CA ALA A 103 -15.30 5.93 17.44
C ALA A 103 -14.64 6.30 18.78
N TYR A 104 -15.19 7.33 19.41
CA TYR A 104 -14.76 7.84 20.71
C TYR A 104 -15.95 7.85 21.67
N CYS A 105 -15.67 7.59 22.95
CA CYS A 105 -16.65 7.73 24.01
C CYS A 105 -16.89 9.20 24.32
N PHE A 106 -18.15 9.64 24.32
CA PHE A 106 -18.56 11.01 24.65
C PHE A 106 -18.33 11.35 26.13
N GLY A 107 -18.29 10.36 27.02
CA GLY A 107 -18.09 10.58 28.46
C GLY A 107 -16.63 10.75 28.89
N CYS A 108 -15.69 10.05 28.23
CA CYS A 108 -14.28 10.05 28.64
C CYS A 108 -13.29 10.38 27.52
N GLY A 109 -13.76 10.71 26.32
CA GLY A 109 -12.92 11.09 25.17
C GLY A 109 -12.04 9.96 24.60
N ASN A 110 -12.05 8.76 25.20
CA ASN A 110 -11.18 7.65 24.78
C ASN A 110 -11.72 6.95 23.53
N ALA A 111 -10.81 6.42 22.72
CA ALA A 111 -11.14 5.61 21.54
C ALA A 111 -11.67 4.23 21.94
N VAL A 112 -12.81 3.82 21.35
CA VAL A 112 -13.56 2.62 21.73
C VAL A 112 -14.14 1.92 20.49
N CYS A 113 -14.13 0.59 20.45
CA CYS A 113 -14.71 -0.20 19.35
C CYS A 113 -16.19 -0.54 19.60
N GLY A 114 -16.90 -1.01 18.58
CA GLY A 114 -18.33 -1.34 18.68
C GLY A 114 -18.69 -2.37 19.75
N GLU A 115 -17.83 -3.36 20.01
CA GLU A 115 -18.03 -4.34 21.09
C GLU A 115 -17.93 -3.72 22.50
N HIS A 116 -17.21 -2.60 22.62
CA HIS A 116 -16.98 -1.91 23.90
C HIS A 116 -17.80 -0.62 24.02
N SER A 117 -18.76 -0.43 23.12
CA SER A 117 -19.67 0.72 23.07
C SER A 117 -21.12 0.21 23.03
N THR A 118 -21.84 0.34 24.14
CA THR A 118 -23.23 -0.13 24.25
C THR A 118 -24.23 0.71 23.46
N LEU A 119 -23.91 1.97 23.15
CA LEU A 119 -24.83 2.94 22.54
C LEU A 119 -24.20 3.77 21.41
N LEU A 120 -23.21 3.22 20.70
CA LEU A 120 -22.36 3.90 19.70
C LEU A 120 -21.52 5.08 20.21
N HIS A 121 -21.98 5.84 21.21
CA HIS A 121 -21.37 7.07 21.69
C HIS A 121 -20.84 7.00 23.13
N ARG A 122 -20.95 5.86 23.83
CA ARG A 122 -20.44 5.69 25.20
C ARG A 122 -19.79 4.32 25.40
N CYS A 123 -18.65 4.29 26.08
CA CYS A 123 -17.98 3.05 26.42
C CYS A 123 -18.62 2.32 27.60
N ASN A 124 -18.38 1.01 27.69
CA ASN A 124 -18.95 0.17 28.76
C ASN A 124 -18.62 0.68 30.17
N THR A 125 -17.42 1.25 30.38
CA THR A 125 -17.02 1.80 31.69
C THR A 125 -17.77 3.08 32.04
N CYS A 126 -17.98 3.98 31.08
CA CYS A 126 -18.80 5.18 31.28
C CYS A 126 -20.30 4.86 31.39
N ALA A 127 -20.79 3.84 30.67
CA ALA A 127 -22.17 3.38 30.77
C ALA A 127 -22.50 2.80 32.16
N GLN A 128 -21.51 2.23 32.84
CA GLN A 128 -21.62 1.70 34.21
C GLN A 128 -21.31 2.75 35.30
N GLY A 129 -21.18 4.03 34.97
CA GLY A 129 -20.94 5.10 35.95
C GLY A 129 -19.50 5.19 36.51
N ARG A 130 -18.54 4.42 35.95
CA ARG A 130 -17.13 4.37 36.40
C ARG A 130 -16.19 5.19 35.52
N GLY A 131 -16.69 6.28 34.94
CA GLY A 131 -16.03 7.00 33.83
C GLY A 131 -14.98 8.05 34.22
N GLN A 132 -14.72 8.29 35.50
CA GLN A 132 -13.90 9.42 35.98
C GLN A 132 -12.69 8.98 36.81
N GLU A 133 -11.78 8.19 36.24
CA GLU A 133 -10.49 7.92 36.88
C GLU A 133 -9.39 7.78 35.82
N VAL A 134 -9.03 8.88 35.15
CA VAL A 134 -7.67 9.15 34.64
C VAL A 134 -7.72 10.40 33.75
N HIS A 135 -7.66 11.56 34.39
CA HIS A 135 -7.07 12.75 33.78
C HIS A 135 -6.15 13.43 34.82
N ALA A 136 -5.40 12.62 35.55
CA ALA A 136 -4.29 13.08 36.37
C ALA A 136 -3.06 12.25 35.99
N GLN A 137 -1.93 12.95 35.81
CA GLN A 137 -0.60 12.43 35.49
C GLN A 137 -0.27 12.31 33.99
N GLN A 138 -0.04 13.47 33.37
CA GLN A 138 1.14 13.71 32.52
C GLN A 138 1.33 15.23 32.38
N GLN A 139 1.99 15.81 33.39
CA GLN A 139 2.87 16.98 33.28
C GLN A 139 4.11 16.67 34.09
#